data_AF-A0A8S3BVM3-F1
#
_entry.id   AF-A0A8S3BVM3-F1
#
_cell.length_a   1.000
_cell.length_b   1.000
_cell.length_c   1.000
_cell.angle_alpha   90.00
_cell.angle_beta   90.00
_cell.angle_gamma   90.00
#
_symmetry.space_group_name_H-M   'P 1'
#
loop_
_entity.id
_entity.type
_entity.pdbx_description
1 polymer ?
#
loop_
_entity_poly.entity_id
_entity_poly.type
_entity_poly.pdbx_seq_one_letter_code
_entity_poly.pdbx_strand_id
1 'polypeptide(L)'
;MKVSSQFYYSSTLFLAKTYYNTIANNKELTKLYQNIGTFFVENNIRFEKELEEYYEFRDLWEMNKINQAKKFILSNPGYASVRSVFADFDDTRDSIKRISESKDVDPLRYLTTKLKSNLLDEIRQLELIFAKYIRIHYRMKFLSINDFFKKTEPRLNRQLRDLDDVRFVINALDTLKENFVSVDHTIEPLEEVYNLFKRYSIDIPQEEQMAVEMLRSTHERLLKRAKHVTHDLANAQQSFLDRFLIDKKQFQDDIADFVGDYDHNGPMIEGLPAQEASDRLTNFESRFSDLWKRYETFAAGEELFGLDKTEYIHLQTIKKQLNYLKRLYGLYNDVIKTMEIYYETNWKDFHIEQVTNEIQEFQNKMKKLPKGLKNWPAYSELKKKLDTFNECLPLLELLINPAMQAKKLAKIEIPHNDSTIFSLKHVMNVPLIKYREDIEDISITAQKERDIESKLLSIESEWRQREFKFASLKNRGELLLRGQETSEILSAIDDSNLILAALASNRYNTFFKTQIQKYIADLAISAEILTKWMQVQNLWIYLGDYKK
;
A
#
# COMPACT_ATOMS: atom_id res chain seq x y z
N MET A 1 56.08 75.80 -44.55
CA MET A 1 56.46 77.02 -45.27
C MET A 1 57.10 76.57 -46.58
N LYS A 2 56.50 77.01 -47.70
CA LYS A 2 57.11 77.27 -49.01
C LYS A 2 58.11 76.24 -49.59
N VAL A 3 57.72 75.51 -50.66
CA VAL A 3 57.68 75.95 -52.09
C VAL A 3 58.97 75.49 -52.76
N SER A 4 58.86 74.43 -53.57
CA SER A 4 58.87 74.47 -55.05
C SER A 4 60.32 74.26 -55.54
N SER A 5 60.60 73.71 -56.72
CA SER A 5 60.05 74.10 -58.01
C SER A 5 60.42 73.05 -59.07
N GLN A 6 59.46 72.75 -59.94
CA GLN A 6 59.50 72.98 -61.40
C GLN A 6 60.13 71.83 -62.19
N PHE A 7 59.33 71.00 -62.87
CA PHE A 7 58.61 71.25 -64.14
C PHE A 7 59.59 71.37 -65.34
N TYR A 8 59.38 70.87 -66.55
CA TYR A 8 58.34 70.12 -67.28
C TYR A 8 58.96 69.79 -68.66
N TYR A 9 58.46 68.76 -69.36
CA TYR A 9 58.24 68.64 -70.83
C TYR A 9 57.72 67.20 -71.04
N SER A 10 56.41 66.91 -71.06
CA SER A 10 55.45 67.02 -72.18
C SER A 10 55.93 66.22 -73.43
N SER A 11 55.21 65.29 -74.08
CA SER A 11 53.77 64.95 -74.09
C SER A 11 53.52 63.55 -74.70
N THR A 12 52.54 62.84 -74.12
CA THR A 12 51.52 61.95 -74.75
C THR A 12 51.91 60.61 -75.42
N LEU A 13 51.75 59.51 -74.66
CA LEU A 13 50.92 58.36 -75.07
C LEU A 13 50.31 57.70 -73.82
N PHE A 14 49.04 58.01 -73.61
CA PHE A 14 48.27 57.81 -72.39
C PHE A 14 47.56 56.45 -72.42
N LEU A 15 48.26 55.39 -72.01
CA LEU A 15 47.67 54.38 -71.15
C LEU A 15 48.31 54.66 -69.80
N ALA A 16 47.59 55.33 -68.90
CA ALA A 16 48.01 55.41 -67.51
C ALA A 16 47.96 53.98 -66.93
N LYS A 17 49.01 53.21 -67.20
CA LYS A 17 49.50 52.19 -66.28
C LYS A 17 49.84 52.96 -65.02
N THR A 18 48.84 53.19 -64.17
CA THR A 18 49.07 53.54 -62.78
C THR A 18 50.12 52.56 -62.26
N TYR A 19 51.07 53.03 -61.45
CA TYR A 19 52.13 52.18 -60.90
C TYR A 19 51.56 50.87 -60.31
N TYR A 20 50.33 50.96 -59.76
CA TYR A 20 49.48 49.84 -59.38
C TYR A 20 49.17 48.84 -60.50
N ASN A 21 48.68 49.27 -61.68
CA ASN A 21 48.38 48.39 -62.83
C ASN A 21 49.64 47.75 -63.45
N THR A 22 50.80 48.40 -63.35
CA THR A 22 52.08 47.83 -63.81
C THR A 22 52.59 46.75 -62.86
N ILE A 23 52.37 46.92 -61.55
CA ILE A 23 52.71 45.96 -60.50
C ILE A 23 51.72 44.79 -60.47
N ALA A 24 50.41 45.06 -60.54
CA ALA A 24 49.36 44.04 -60.50
C ALA A 24 49.40 43.10 -61.71
N ASN A 25 49.77 43.61 -62.90
CA ASN A 25 49.97 42.81 -64.11
C ASN A 25 51.43 42.35 -64.30
N ASN A 26 52.31 42.59 -63.32
CA ASN A 26 53.67 42.09 -63.38
C ASN A 26 53.63 40.57 -63.15
N LYS A 27 53.85 39.82 -64.23
CA LYS A 27 53.84 38.35 -64.22
C LYS A 27 54.75 37.76 -63.14
N GLU A 28 55.87 38.41 -62.80
CA GLU A 28 56.78 37.94 -61.75
C GLU A 28 56.17 38.11 -60.34
N LEU A 29 55.44 39.21 -60.08
CA LEU A 29 54.76 39.41 -58.79
C LEU A 29 53.54 38.52 -58.63
N THR A 30 52.77 38.30 -59.71
CA THR A 30 51.65 37.34 -59.68
C THR A 30 52.14 35.91 -59.46
N LYS A 31 53.25 35.51 -60.11
CA LYS A 31 53.90 34.21 -59.86
C LYS A 31 54.41 34.10 -58.42
N LEU A 32 55.05 35.13 -57.88
CA LEU A 32 55.51 35.14 -56.48
C LEU A 32 54.33 35.02 -55.51
N TYR A 33 53.23 35.73 -55.74
CA TYR A 33 52.02 35.60 -54.93
C TYR A 33 51.41 34.21 -55.01
N GLN A 34 51.33 33.61 -56.21
CA GLN A 34 50.90 32.22 -56.38
C GLN A 34 51.82 31.24 -55.66
N ASN A 35 53.14 31.43 -55.73
CA ASN A 35 54.12 30.59 -55.03
C ASN A 35 54.01 30.70 -53.51
N ILE A 36 53.71 31.89 -52.97
CA ILE A 36 53.42 32.08 -51.54
C ILE A 36 52.11 31.36 -51.17
N GLY A 37 51.08 31.46 -52.03
CA GLY A 37 49.82 30.75 -51.84
C GLY A 37 50.00 29.23 -51.81
N THR A 38 50.75 28.66 -52.76
CA THR A 38 51.06 27.21 -52.78
C THR A 38 51.92 26.82 -51.58
N PHE A 39 52.87 27.66 -51.16
CA PHE A 39 53.67 27.44 -49.97
C PHE A 39 52.81 27.34 -48.69
N PHE A 40 51.79 28.20 -48.52
CA PHE A 40 50.87 28.09 -47.37
C PHE A 40 50.02 26.81 -47.41
N VAL A 41 49.53 26.41 -48.59
CA VAL A 41 48.76 25.17 -48.74
C VAL A 41 49.61 23.94 -48.43
N GLU A 42 50.84 23.88 -48.95
CA GLU A 42 51.78 22.78 -48.69
C GLU A 42 52.17 22.69 -47.21
N ASN A 43 52.40 23.82 -46.54
CA ASN A 43 52.69 23.83 -45.11
C ASN A 43 51.48 23.45 -44.25
N ASN A 44 50.26 23.80 -44.64
CA ASN A 44 49.07 23.35 -43.92
C ASN A 44 48.92 21.82 -43.98
N ILE A 45 49.15 21.19 -45.15
CA ILE A 45 49.12 19.73 -45.29
C ILE A 45 50.22 19.08 -44.43
N ARG A 46 51.41 19.69 -44.36
CA ARG A 46 52.50 19.20 -43.49
C ARG A 46 52.15 19.36 -42.02
N PHE A 47 51.55 20.48 -41.63
CA PHE A 47 51.08 20.72 -40.28
C PHE A 47 50.03 19.70 -39.85
N GLU A 48 49.08 19.36 -40.72
CA GLU A 48 48.10 18.31 -40.45
C GLU A 48 48.78 16.95 -40.22
N LYS A 49 49.79 16.58 -41.02
CA LYS A 49 50.58 15.34 -40.80
C LYS A 49 51.36 15.36 -39.49
N GLU A 50 51.92 16.50 -39.12
CA GLU A 50 52.64 16.67 -37.85
C GLU A 50 51.68 16.60 -36.64
N LEU A 51 50.43 17.03 -36.80
CA LEU A 51 49.38 16.86 -35.79
C LEU A 51 48.98 15.39 -35.62
N GLU A 52 49.11 14.55 -36.66
CA GLU A 52 48.77 13.13 -36.59
C GLU A 52 49.60 12.37 -35.54
N GLU A 53 50.85 12.75 -35.32
CA GLU A 53 51.72 12.18 -34.27
C GLU A 53 51.12 12.35 -32.87
N TYR A 54 50.33 13.41 -32.64
CA TYR A 54 49.71 13.68 -31.33
C TYR A 54 48.33 13.05 -31.18
N TYR A 55 47.71 12.54 -32.25
CA TYR A 55 46.43 11.83 -32.15
C TYR A 55 46.55 10.47 -31.44
N GLU A 56 47.76 9.96 -31.17
CA GLU A 56 47.95 8.80 -30.29
C GLU A 56 47.40 9.08 -28.87
N PHE A 57 47.42 10.34 -28.42
CA PHE A 57 46.90 10.75 -27.12
C PHE A 57 45.41 11.11 -27.11
N ARG A 58 44.72 10.94 -28.25
CA ARG A 58 43.34 11.40 -28.48
C ARG A 58 42.34 10.87 -27.46
N ASP A 59 42.56 9.65 -27.00
CA ASP A 59 41.73 9.00 -25.99
C ASP A 59 41.70 9.76 -24.65
N LEU A 60 42.70 10.59 -24.34
CA LEU A 60 42.76 11.36 -23.11
C LEU A 60 41.70 12.48 -23.04
N TRP A 61 41.32 13.06 -24.19
CA TRP A 61 40.39 14.20 -24.25
C TRP A 61 39.05 13.89 -24.93
N GLU A 62 38.98 12.88 -25.79
CA GLU A 62 37.72 12.51 -26.46
C GLU A 62 36.80 11.66 -25.58
N MET A 63 37.38 10.85 -24.70
CA MET A 63 36.62 9.92 -23.91
C MET A 63 36.16 10.52 -22.59
N ASN A 64 34.94 10.17 -22.20
CA ASN A 64 34.43 10.55 -20.89
C ASN A 64 35.15 9.75 -19.80
N LYS A 65 36.12 10.40 -19.15
CA LYS A 65 36.96 9.89 -18.06
C LYS A 65 36.16 9.17 -16.96
N ILE A 66 34.98 9.70 -16.62
CA ILE A 66 34.11 9.15 -15.57
C ILE A 66 33.51 7.82 -16.03
N ASN A 67 33.05 7.72 -17.28
CA ASN A 67 32.44 6.50 -17.80
C ASN A 67 33.47 5.37 -17.94
N GLN A 68 34.71 5.69 -18.30
CA GLN A 68 35.80 4.71 -18.32
C GLN A 68 36.09 4.16 -16.91
N ALA A 69 36.25 5.03 -15.92
CA ALA A 69 36.47 4.62 -14.54
C ALA A 69 35.31 3.78 -13.99
N LYS A 70 34.06 4.16 -14.30
CA LYS A 70 32.87 3.38 -13.91
C LYS A 70 32.84 2.00 -14.58
N LYS A 71 33.11 1.90 -15.89
CA LYS A 71 33.20 0.61 -16.60
C LYS A 71 34.28 -0.29 -16.01
N PHE A 72 35.42 0.29 -15.64
CA PHE A 72 36.49 -0.42 -14.99
C PHE A 72 36.10 -0.95 -13.60
N ILE A 73 35.34 -0.21 -12.80
CA ILE A 73 34.84 -0.74 -11.52
C ILE A 73 33.77 -1.81 -11.70
N LEU A 74 32.93 -1.69 -12.73
CA LEU A 74 31.88 -2.69 -13.03
C LEU A 74 32.44 -4.08 -13.34
N SER A 75 33.69 -4.19 -13.81
CA SER A 75 34.35 -5.49 -14.01
C SER A 75 34.88 -6.13 -12.72
N ASN A 76 34.66 -5.50 -11.54
CA ASN A 76 35.17 -5.92 -10.24
C ASN A 76 36.68 -6.21 -10.27
N PRO A 77 37.51 -5.18 -10.51
CA PRO A 77 38.94 -5.36 -10.76
C PRO A 77 39.66 -5.79 -9.48
N GLY A 78 40.43 -6.88 -9.60
CA GLY A 78 41.40 -7.28 -8.58
C GLY A 78 42.62 -6.37 -8.56
N TYR A 79 43.53 -6.58 -7.61
CA TYR A 79 44.73 -5.76 -7.45
C TYR A 79 45.59 -5.73 -8.73
N ALA A 80 45.77 -6.88 -9.41
CA ALA A 80 46.57 -6.95 -10.63
C ALA A 80 46.05 -6.01 -11.74
N SER A 81 44.74 -5.95 -11.93
CA SER A 81 44.11 -5.05 -12.90
C SER A 81 44.26 -3.59 -12.49
N VAL A 82 44.11 -3.28 -11.20
CA VAL A 82 44.35 -1.93 -10.67
C VAL A 82 45.79 -1.50 -10.93
N ARG A 83 46.76 -2.36 -10.61
CA ARG A 83 48.18 -2.10 -10.84
C ARG A 83 48.50 -1.87 -12.31
N SER A 84 47.91 -2.65 -13.22
CA SER A 84 48.08 -2.47 -14.66
C SER A 84 47.63 -1.08 -15.11
N VAL A 85 46.44 -0.63 -14.69
CA VAL A 85 45.91 0.69 -15.08
C VAL A 85 46.83 1.83 -14.62
N PHE A 86 47.38 1.74 -13.40
CA PHE A 86 48.32 2.75 -12.92
C PHE A 86 49.67 2.70 -13.64
N ALA A 87 50.13 1.51 -14.06
CA ALA A 87 51.31 1.39 -14.92
C ALA A 87 51.07 2.00 -16.31
N ASP A 88 49.88 1.79 -16.91
CA ASP A 88 49.51 2.39 -18.19
C ASP A 88 49.50 3.93 -18.10
N PHE A 89 49.08 4.50 -16.96
CA PHE A 89 49.19 5.94 -16.71
C PHE A 89 50.64 6.42 -16.62
N ASP A 90 51.54 5.64 -15.99
CA ASP A 90 52.96 5.96 -15.94
C ASP A 90 53.58 5.94 -17.34
N ASP A 91 53.32 4.92 -18.14
CA ASP A 91 53.83 4.77 -19.50
C ASP A 91 53.35 5.89 -20.42
N THR A 92 52.08 6.26 -20.33
CA THR A 92 51.51 7.37 -21.11
C THR A 92 52.09 8.72 -20.66
N ARG A 93 52.26 8.92 -19.34
CA ARG A 93 52.87 10.14 -18.79
C ARG A 93 54.32 10.29 -19.25
N ASP A 94 55.08 9.21 -19.25
CA ASP A 94 56.47 9.23 -19.68
C ASP A 94 56.60 9.42 -21.20
N SER A 95 55.65 8.91 -21.98
CA SER A 95 55.55 9.18 -23.42
C SER A 95 55.31 10.67 -23.69
N ILE A 96 54.41 11.33 -22.96
CA ILE A 96 54.18 12.79 -23.08
C ILE A 96 55.42 13.60 -22.64
N LYS A 97 56.13 13.16 -21.61
CA LYS A 97 57.38 13.83 -21.17
C LYS A 97 58.47 13.80 -22.24
N ARG A 98 58.49 12.78 -23.10
CA ARG A 98 59.45 12.67 -24.22
C ARG A 98 59.15 13.61 -25.39
N ILE A 99 57.97 14.22 -25.46
CA ILE A 99 57.65 15.23 -26.47
C ILE A 99 58.61 16.42 -26.34
N SER A 100 59.29 16.76 -27.44
CA SER A 100 60.19 17.91 -27.56
C SER A 100 59.43 19.21 -27.40
N GLU A 101 59.95 20.16 -26.64
CA GLU A 101 59.29 21.45 -26.30
C GLU A 101 59.16 22.42 -27.48
N SER A 102 59.96 22.22 -28.52
CA SER A 102 59.84 22.91 -29.80
C SER A 102 60.27 22.01 -30.94
N LYS A 103 59.56 22.06 -32.08
CA LYS A 103 59.90 21.35 -33.31
C LYS A 103 60.02 22.38 -34.43
N ASP A 104 61.17 22.39 -35.11
CA ASP A 104 61.41 23.26 -36.26
C ASP A 104 60.97 22.52 -37.53
N VAL A 105 60.01 23.08 -38.26
CA VAL A 105 59.46 22.52 -39.50
C VAL A 105 59.53 23.63 -40.56
N ASP A 106 60.61 23.59 -41.35
CA ASP A 106 60.99 24.61 -42.34
C ASP A 106 60.98 26.04 -41.74
N PRO A 107 60.45 27.13 -42.35
CA PRO A 107 60.63 28.46 -41.75
C PRO A 107 59.74 28.71 -40.52
N LEU A 108 59.03 27.70 -40.03
CA LEU A 108 58.13 27.79 -38.87
C LEU A 108 58.67 26.95 -37.70
N ARG A 109 58.56 27.49 -36.49
CA ARG A 109 58.86 26.80 -35.23
C ARG A 109 57.57 26.55 -34.47
N TYR A 110 57.25 25.30 -34.20
CA TYR A 110 56.11 24.92 -33.36
C TYR A 110 56.55 24.86 -31.90
N LEU A 111 55.79 25.52 -31.01
CA LEU A 111 55.99 25.48 -29.56
C LEU A 111 54.95 24.54 -28.95
N THR A 112 55.39 23.38 -28.47
CA THR A 112 54.53 22.32 -27.92
C THR A 112 54.43 22.37 -26.39
N THR A 113 55.11 23.32 -25.74
CA THR A 113 55.16 23.46 -24.27
C THR A 113 53.78 23.47 -23.62
N LYS A 114 52.82 24.23 -24.16
CA LYS A 114 51.43 24.28 -23.67
C LYS A 114 50.66 22.98 -23.93
N LEU A 115 50.90 22.33 -25.06
CA LEU A 115 50.28 21.04 -25.37
C LEU A 115 50.75 19.98 -24.37
N LYS A 116 52.07 19.93 -24.12
CA LYS A 116 52.70 19.01 -23.17
C LYS A 116 52.19 19.24 -21.74
N SER A 117 52.11 20.49 -21.27
CA SER A 117 51.58 20.78 -19.94
C SER A 117 50.12 20.36 -19.80
N ASN A 118 49.30 20.67 -20.80
CA ASN A 118 47.88 20.32 -20.78
C ASN A 118 47.69 18.79 -20.81
N LEU A 119 48.44 18.05 -21.63
CA LEU A 119 48.35 16.59 -21.67
C LEU A 119 48.77 15.94 -20.34
N LEU A 120 49.80 16.47 -19.67
CA LEU A 120 50.20 16.01 -18.33
C LEU A 120 49.10 16.27 -17.29
N ASP A 121 48.45 17.43 -17.34
CA ASP A 121 47.33 17.76 -16.47
C ASP A 121 46.11 16.86 -16.75
N GLU A 122 45.82 16.57 -18.02
CA GLU A 122 44.72 15.70 -18.44
C GLU A 122 44.89 14.26 -17.93
N ILE A 123 46.11 13.70 -18.03
CA ILE A 123 46.44 12.38 -17.45
C ILE A 123 46.32 12.41 -15.94
N ARG A 124 46.86 13.45 -15.28
CA ARG A 124 46.79 13.56 -13.82
C ARG A 124 45.33 13.61 -13.35
N GLN A 125 44.46 14.32 -14.05
CA GLN A 125 43.03 14.32 -13.76
C GLN A 125 42.40 12.93 -13.97
N LEU A 126 42.77 12.22 -15.04
CA LEU A 126 42.28 10.87 -15.31
C LEU A 126 42.69 9.89 -14.19
N GLU A 127 43.96 9.94 -13.78
CA GLU A 127 44.51 9.18 -12.67
C GLU A 127 43.76 9.44 -11.36
N LEU A 128 43.50 10.72 -11.02
CA LEU A 128 42.74 11.09 -9.82
C LEU A 128 41.28 10.60 -9.89
N ILE A 129 40.65 10.61 -11.07
CA ILE A 129 39.31 10.08 -11.27
C ILE A 129 39.30 8.56 -11.03
N PHE A 130 40.23 7.82 -11.64
CA PHE A 130 40.35 6.38 -11.44
C PHE A 130 40.64 6.04 -9.98
N ALA A 131 41.59 6.73 -9.35
CA ALA A 131 41.91 6.60 -7.94
C ALA A 131 40.66 6.78 -7.05
N LYS A 132 39.85 7.81 -7.31
CA LYS A 132 38.60 8.08 -6.58
C LYS A 132 37.63 6.90 -6.68
N TYR A 133 37.38 6.38 -7.87
CA TYR A 133 36.44 5.28 -8.08
C TYR A 133 36.95 3.94 -7.52
N ILE A 134 38.25 3.66 -7.66
CA ILE A 134 38.90 2.48 -7.06
C ILE A 134 38.84 2.57 -5.54
N ARG A 135 39.12 3.74 -4.95
CA ARG A 135 38.99 3.94 -3.50
C ARG A 135 37.58 3.69 -3.02
N ILE A 136 36.56 4.22 -3.70
CA ILE A 136 35.16 3.95 -3.34
C ILE A 136 34.86 2.44 -3.36
N HIS A 137 35.29 1.73 -4.41
CA HIS A 137 35.09 0.29 -4.54
C HIS A 137 35.76 -0.52 -3.42
N TYR A 138 37.04 -0.27 -3.15
CA TYR A 138 37.79 -0.99 -2.12
C TYR A 138 37.38 -0.58 -0.69
N ARG A 139 36.96 0.67 -0.49
CA ARG A 139 36.36 1.12 0.77
C ARG A 139 35.06 0.37 1.08
N MET A 140 34.23 0.10 0.08
CA MET A 140 33.02 -0.72 0.29
C MET A 140 33.36 -2.15 0.72
N LYS A 141 34.40 -2.76 0.13
CA LYS A 141 34.90 -4.08 0.56
C LYS A 141 35.42 -4.03 2.00
N PHE A 142 36.20 -3.01 2.35
CA PHE A 142 36.69 -2.78 3.71
C PHE A 142 35.53 -2.67 4.71
N LEU A 143 34.53 -1.83 4.42
CA LEU A 143 33.38 -1.63 5.31
C LEU A 143 32.60 -2.92 5.53
N SER A 144 32.44 -3.76 4.51
CA SER A 144 31.79 -5.05 4.64
C SER A 144 32.55 -5.99 5.59
N ILE A 145 33.88 -6.07 5.45
CA ILE A 145 34.72 -6.92 6.33
C ILE A 145 34.71 -6.38 7.76
N ASN A 146 34.81 -5.06 7.92
CA ASN A 146 34.81 -4.44 9.23
C ASN A 146 33.45 -4.58 9.95
N ASP A 147 32.34 -4.47 9.23
CA ASP A 147 31.00 -4.75 9.77
C ASP A 147 30.86 -6.22 10.20
N PHE A 148 31.39 -7.15 9.39
CA PHE A 148 31.47 -8.57 9.76
C PHE A 148 32.27 -8.79 11.05
N PHE A 149 33.44 -8.16 11.21
CA PHE A 149 34.23 -8.23 12.44
C PHE A 149 33.47 -7.63 13.64
N LYS A 150 32.88 -6.45 13.49
CA LYS A 150 32.09 -5.78 14.56
C LYS A 150 30.89 -6.60 15.01
N LYS A 151 30.27 -7.38 14.12
CA LYS A 151 29.14 -8.26 14.45
C LYS A 151 29.58 -9.58 15.09
N THR A 152 30.74 -10.11 14.68
CA THR A 152 31.23 -11.43 15.11
C THR A 152 31.98 -11.38 16.44
N GLU A 153 32.81 -10.36 16.67
CA GLU A 153 33.59 -10.16 17.91
C GLU A 153 32.75 -10.16 19.19
N PRO A 154 31.63 -9.41 19.32
CA PRO A 154 30.82 -9.43 20.53
C PRO A 154 30.12 -10.77 20.76
N ARG A 155 29.77 -11.50 19.69
CA ARG A 155 29.14 -12.83 19.79
C ARG A 155 30.12 -13.87 20.33
N LEU A 156 31.38 -13.83 19.88
CA LEU A 156 32.46 -14.68 20.41
C LEU A 156 32.87 -14.31 21.84
N ASN A 157 32.65 -13.06 22.26
CA ASN A 157 32.96 -12.60 23.62
C ASN A 157 31.84 -12.84 24.63
N ARG A 158 30.71 -13.43 24.20
CA ARG A 158 29.61 -13.78 25.09
C ARG A 158 30.07 -14.86 26.08
N GLN A 159 29.77 -14.65 27.36
CA GLN A 159 30.06 -15.64 28.42
C GLN A 159 29.10 -16.82 28.30
N LEU A 160 29.60 -18.04 28.51
CA LEU A 160 28.81 -19.27 28.44
C LEU A 160 28.12 -19.49 29.80
N ARG A 161 26.83 -19.16 29.92
CA ARG A 161 26.04 -19.41 31.15
C ARG A 161 24.92 -20.41 30.90
N ASP A 162 24.27 -20.30 29.76
CA ASP A 162 23.15 -21.15 29.36
C ASP A 162 23.32 -21.72 27.95
N LEU A 163 22.35 -22.54 27.55
CA LEU A 163 22.34 -23.23 26.26
C LEU A 163 22.17 -22.28 25.07
N ASP A 164 21.46 -21.17 25.28
CA ASP A 164 21.31 -20.14 24.27
C ASP A 164 22.66 -19.45 24.02
N ASP A 165 23.43 -19.12 25.06
CA ASP A 165 24.79 -18.60 24.94
C ASP A 165 25.69 -19.52 24.12
N VAL A 166 25.65 -20.83 24.41
CA VAL A 166 26.40 -21.85 23.65
C VAL A 166 25.99 -21.83 22.17
N ARG A 167 24.69 -21.78 21.88
CA ARG A 167 24.17 -21.70 20.50
C ARG A 167 24.64 -20.43 19.78
N PHE A 168 24.59 -19.28 20.45
CA PHE A 168 25.04 -18.00 19.86
C PHE A 168 26.52 -18.02 19.52
N VAL A 169 27.34 -18.61 20.40
CA VAL A 169 28.79 -18.70 20.20
C VAL A 169 29.14 -19.70 19.09
N ILE A 170 28.50 -20.88 19.06
CA ILE A 170 28.73 -21.89 18.00
C ILE A 170 28.33 -21.32 16.63
N ASN A 171 27.15 -20.69 16.52
CA ASN A 171 26.74 -20.03 15.28
C ASN A 171 27.75 -18.95 14.85
N ALA A 172 28.33 -18.20 15.78
CA ALA A 172 29.37 -17.21 15.47
C ALA A 172 30.67 -17.88 14.98
N LEU A 173 31.05 -19.02 15.56
CA LEU A 173 32.21 -19.81 15.11
C LEU A 173 31.99 -20.37 13.70
N ASP A 174 30.80 -20.88 13.41
CA ASP A 174 30.49 -21.43 12.08
C ASP A 174 30.37 -20.33 11.03
N THR A 175 29.73 -19.20 11.35
CA THR A 175 29.73 -18.01 10.49
C THR A 175 31.17 -17.55 10.20
N LEU A 176 32.06 -17.61 11.20
CA LEU A 176 33.48 -17.27 11.02
C LEU A 176 34.20 -18.26 10.09
N LYS A 177 33.94 -19.56 10.21
CA LYS A 177 34.51 -20.59 9.34
C LYS A 177 34.04 -20.44 7.89
N GLU A 178 32.75 -20.24 7.67
CA GLU A 178 32.16 -20.09 6.33
C GLU A 178 32.74 -18.89 5.59
N ASN A 179 32.94 -17.77 6.29
CA ASN A 179 33.44 -16.53 5.70
C ASN A 179 34.97 -16.41 5.71
N PHE A 180 35.69 -17.35 6.33
CA PHE A 180 37.15 -17.27 6.52
C PHE A 180 37.90 -17.05 5.20
N VAL A 181 37.65 -17.91 4.20
CA VAL A 181 38.37 -17.87 2.92
C VAL A 181 38.09 -16.55 2.18
N SER A 182 36.83 -16.11 2.17
CA SER A 182 36.44 -14.87 1.50
C SER A 182 37.06 -13.64 2.17
N VAL A 183 37.10 -13.60 3.50
CA VAL A 183 37.70 -12.49 4.25
C VAL A 183 39.21 -12.47 4.06
N ASP A 184 39.89 -13.61 4.19
CA ASP A 184 41.34 -13.70 4.06
C ASP A 184 41.81 -13.29 2.65
N HIS A 185 41.13 -13.77 1.61
CA HIS A 185 41.45 -13.43 0.22
C HIS A 185 41.18 -11.96 -0.14
N THR A 186 40.34 -11.26 0.63
CA THR A 186 40.01 -9.85 0.36
C THR A 186 40.90 -8.86 1.12
N ILE A 187 41.54 -9.28 2.23
CA ILE A 187 42.43 -8.42 3.02
C ILE A 187 43.68 -8.03 2.23
N GLU A 188 44.37 -8.99 1.61
CA GLU A 188 45.64 -8.75 0.91
C GLU A 188 45.49 -7.76 -0.27
N PRO A 189 44.56 -7.94 -1.23
CA PRO A 189 44.35 -6.95 -2.29
C PRO A 189 44.00 -5.55 -1.77
N LEU A 190 43.36 -5.47 -0.60
CA LEU A 190 42.97 -4.20 0.00
C LEU A 190 44.19 -3.47 0.56
N GLU A 191 45.06 -4.16 1.29
CA GLU A 191 46.34 -3.61 1.75
C GLU A 191 47.20 -3.14 0.57
N GLU A 192 47.29 -3.95 -0.50
CA GLU A 192 48.10 -3.63 -1.68
C GLU A 192 47.58 -2.41 -2.46
N VAL A 193 46.27 -2.25 -2.61
CA VAL A 193 45.69 -1.07 -3.28
C VAL A 193 45.90 0.21 -2.47
N TYR A 194 45.76 0.16 -1.14
CA TYR A 194 46.03 1.33 -0.29
C TYR A 194 47.53 1.70 -0.27
N ASN A 195 48.42 0.70 -0.30
CA ASN A 195 49.85 0.93 -0.51
C ASN A 195 50.16 1.55 -1.88
N LEU A 196 49.43 1.14 -2.91
CA LEU A 196 49.54 1.74 -4.24
C LEU A 196 49.11 3.21 -4.20
N PHE A 197 48.00 3.54 -3.53
CA PHE A 197 47.59 4.94 -3.38
C PHE A 197 48.63 5.82 -2.69
N LYS A 198 49.31 5.28 -1.67
CA LYS A 198 50.45 5.95 -1.04
C LYS A 198 51.61 6.20 -2.01
N ARG A 199 51.92 5.24 -2.88
CA ARG A 199 52.97 5.37 -3.92
C ARG A 199 52.66 6.48 -4.92
N TYR A 200 51.40 6.59 -5.36
CA TYR A 200 50.95 7.60 -6.32
C TYR A 200 50.57 8.95 -5.67
N SER A 201 50.86 9.15 -4.38
CA SER A 201 50.57 10.38 -3.64
C SER A 201 49.09 10.80 -3.71
N ILE A 202 48.19 9.81 -3.70
CA ILE A 202 46.75 10.03 -3.65
C ILE A 202 46.36 10.36 -2.21
N ASP A 203 45.63 11.47 -2.04
CA ASP A 203 45.22 11.94 -0.71
C ASP A 203 44.12 11.03 -0.14
N ILE A 204 44.48 10.34 0.95
CA ILE A 204 43.60 9.44 1.70
C ILE A 204 43.58 9.89 3.15
N PRO A 205 42.40 10.00 3.78
CA PRO A 205 42.29 10.27 5.21
C PRO A 205 43.12 9.27 6.01
N GLN A 206 43.96 9.78 6.91
CA GLN A 206 44.85 8.97 7.73
C GLN A 206 44.08 7.90 8.53
N GLU A 207 42.87 8.21 9.00
CA GLU A 207 41.98 7.28 9.68
C GLU A 207 41.64 6.04 8.82
N GLU A 208 41.39 6.24 7.53
CA GLU A 208 41.03 5.16 6.60
C GLU A 208 42.25 4.27 6.34
N GLN A 209 43.42 4.88 6.12
CA GLN A 209 44.69 4.18 5.93
C GLN A 209 45.05 3.32 7.14
N MET A 210 45.00 3.90 8.35
CA MET A 210 45.30 3.18 9.58
C MET A 210 44.30 2.04 9.84
N ALA A 211 43.03 2.23 9.51
CA ALA A 211 42.01 1.21 9.70
C ALA A 211 42.22 -0.01 8.78
N VAL A 212 42.70 0.21 7.55
CA VAL A 212 43.12 -0.86 6.63
C VAL A 212 44.36 -1.59 7.14
N GLU A 213 45.39 -0.86 7.58
CA GLU A 213 46.62 -1.46 8.13
C GLU A 213 46.35 -2.31 9.39
N MET A 214 45.37 -1.91 10.22
CA MET A 214 44.96 -2.68 11.38
C MET A 214 44.10 -3.92 11.03
N LEU A 215 43.55 -4.03 9.82
CA LEU A 215 42.57 -5.06 9.45
C LEU A 215 43.11 -6.48 9.60
N ARG A 216 44.36 -6.72 9.21
CA ARG A 216 45.01 -8.03 9.39
C ARG A 216 45.19 -8.38 10.86
N SER A 217 45.60 -7.40 11.68
CA SER A 217 45.75 -7.60 13.12
C SER A 217 44.42 -7.90 13.82
N THR A 218 43.32 -7.28 13.39
CA THR A 218 41.98 -7.56 13.94
C THR A 218 41.49 -8.93 13.50
N HIS A 219 41.73 -9.34 12.26
CA HIS A 219 41.43 -10.68 11.77
C HIS A 219 42.17 -11.75 12.60
N GLU A 220 43.48 -11.62 12.77
CA GLU A 220 44.28 -12.55 13.58
C GLU A 220 43.82 -12.61 15.04
N ARG A 221 43.48 -11.46 15.64
CA ARG A 221 42.94 -11.39 17.00
C ARG A 221 41.62 -12.15 17.11
N LEU A 222 40.73 -11.97 16.13
CA LEU A 222 39.43 -12.66 16.08
C LEU A 222 39.63 -14.18 15.96
N LEU A 223 40.57 -14.63 15.12
CA LEU A 223 40.90 -16.06 14.97
C LEU A 223 41.50 -16.66 16.25
N LYS A 224 42.41 -15.94 16.91
CA LYS A 224 42.94 -16.37 18.21
C LYS A 224 41.83 -16.50 19.24
N ARG A 225 40.91 -15.53 19.30
CA ARG A 225 39.74 -15.58 20.19
C ARG A 225 38.84 -16.76 19.87
N ALA A 226 38.54 -17.01 18.60
CA ALA A 226 37.75 -18.17 18.17
C ALA A 226 38.36 -19.51 18.61
N LYS A 227 39.69 -19.65 18.53
CA LYS A 227 40.41 -20.83 19.03
C LYS A 227 40.27 -21.00 20.55
N HIS A 228 40.44 -19.91 21.32
CA HIS A 228 40.25 -19.95 22.77
C HIS A 228 38.82 -20.35 23.15
N VAL A 229 37.83 -19.72 22.52
CA VAL A 229 36.41 -20.01 22.76
C VAL A 229 36.05 -21.45 22.39
N THR A 230 36.63 -21.98 21.32
CA THR A 230 36.45 -23.40 20.95
C THR A 230 37.00 -24.34 22.02
N HIS A 231 38.15 -24.01 22.62
CA HIS A 231 38.71 -24.77 23.73
C HIS A 231 37.87 -24.66 25.00
N ASP A 232 37.40 -23.46 25.34
CA ASP A 232 36.50 -23.22 26.48
C ASP A 232 35.18 -24.00 26.33
N LEU A 233 34.61 -24.02 25.11
CA LEU A 233 33.44 -24.80 24.77
C LEU A 233 33.68 -26.30 24.94
N ALA A 234 34.81 -26.83 24.44
CA ALA A 234 35.14 -28.25 24.56
C ALA A 234 35.26 -28.68 26.04
N ASN A 235 35.86 -27.83 26.88
CA ASN A 235 36.00 -28.11 28.32
C ASN A 235 34.65 -28.06 29.05
N ALA A 236 33.76 -27.15 28.66
CA ALA A 236 32.45 -27.00 29.29
C ALA A 236 31.37 -27.94 28.71
N GLN A 237 31.61 -28.52 27.53
CA GLN A 237 30.62 -29.30 26.76
C GLN A 237 29.99 -30.42 27.59
N GLN A 238 30.79 -31.21 28.31
CA GLN A 238 30.27 -32.31 29.11
C GLN A 238 29.35 -31.81 30.23
N SER A 239 29.73 -30.74 30.93
CA SER A 239 28.92 -30.18 32.01
C SER A 239 27.58 -29.59 31.51
N PHE A 240 27.58 -28.99 30.32
CA PHE A 240 26.36 -28.51 29.67
C PHE A 240 25.48 -29.65 29.18
N LEU A 241 26.08 -30.72 28.65
CA LEU A 241 25.36 -31.91 28.22
C LEU A 241 24.68 -32.60 29.41
N ASP A 242 25.39 -32.79 30.53
CA ASP A 242 24.84 -33.41 31.72
C ASP A 242 23.65 -32.60 32.28
N ARG A 243 23.79 -31.27 32.35
CA ARG A 243 22.70 -30.36 32.75
C ARG A 243 21.53 -30.41 31.77
N PHE A 244 21.80 -30.41 30.47
CA PHE A 244 20.78 -30.50 29.44
C PHE A 244 19.97 -31.78 29.53
N LEU A 245 20.60 -32.92 29.79
CA LEU A 245 19.91 -34.20 29.95
C LEU A 245 19.02 -34.22 31.21
N ILE A 246 19.44 -33.55 32.29
CA ILE A 246 18.61 -33.38 33.49
C ILE A 246 17.40 -32.49 33.17
N ASP A 247 17.61 -31.33 32.56
CA ASP A 247 16.56 -30.38 32.20
C ASP A 247 15.58 -30.99 31.17
N LYS A 248 16.08 -31.82 30.26
CA LYS A 248 15.26 -32.57 29.29
C LYS A 248 14.36 -33.59 29.97
N LYS A 249 14.85 -34.32 30.97
CA LYS A 249 14.01 -35.25 31.75
C LYS A 249 12.90 -34.51 32.49
N GLN A 250 13.24 -33.40 33.16
CA GLN A 250 12.23 -32.55 33.81
C GLN A 250 11.19 -32.03 32.80
N PHE A 251 11.63 -31.66 31.60
CA PHE A 251 10.71 -31.23 30.55
C PHE A 251 9.80 -32.36 30.05
N GLN A 252 10.28 -33.61 30.01
CA GLN A 252 9.45 -34.77 29.68
C GLN A 252 8.37 -35.00 30.74
N ASP A 253 8.73 -34.84 32.03
CA ASP A 253 7.79 -34.92 33.15
C ASP A 253 6.76 -33.77 33.06
N ASP A 254 7.19 -32.53 32.81
CA ASP A 254 6.31 -31.37 32.62
C ASP A 254 5.32 -31.57 31.45
N ILE A 255 5.75 -32.20 30.35
CA ILE A 255 4.87 -32.54 29.23
C ILE A 255 3.86 -33.60 29.66
N ALA A 256 4.29 -34.64 30.37
CA ALA A 256 3.40 -35.71 30.85
C ALA A 256 2.33 -35.15 31.80
N ASP A 257 2.72 -34.28 32.73
CA ASP A 257 1.82 -33.60 33.66
C ASP A 257 0.83 -32.69 32.90
N PHE A 258 1.32 -31.93 31.91
CA PHE A 258 0.45 -31.08 31.10
C PHE A 258 -0.54 -31.87 30.25
N VAL A 259 -0.12 -33.00 29.65
CA VAL A 259 -1.00 -33.88 28.88
C VAL A 259 -2.06 -34.49 29.80
N GLY A 260 -1.66 -34.99 30.98
CA GLY A 260 -2.60 -35.52 31.96
C GLY A 260 -3.63 -34.49 32.44
N ASP A 261 -3.19 -33.27 32.72
CA ASP A 261 -4.06 -32.16 33.12
C ASP A 261 -4.98 -31.70 31.97
N TYR A 262 -4.49 -31.69 30.72
CA TYR A 262 -5.29 -31.36 29.55
C TYR A 262 -6.40 -32.39 29.30
N ASP A 263 -6.13 -33.69 29.50
CA ASP A 263 -7.12 -34.75 29.32
C ASP A 263 -8.23 -34.71 30.40
N HIS A 264 -7.89 -34.32 31.64
CA HIS A 264 -8.84 -34.32 32.77
C HIS A 264 -9.51 -32.98 33.05
N ASN A 265 -8.83 -31.86 32.84
CA ASN A 265 -9.28 -30.50 33.16
C ASN A 265 -9.37 -29.57 31.93
N GLY A 266 -9.03 -30.08 30.74
CA GLY A 266 -8.98 -29.30 29.52
C GLY A 266 -10.33 -28.77 29.03
N PRO A 267 -10.30 -27.94 27.98
CA PRO A 267 -11.50 -27.38 27.34
C PRO A 267 -12.35 -28.43 26.61
N MET A 268 -11.90 -29.69 26.54
CA MET A 268 -12.55 -30.78 25.78
C MET A 268 -13.53 -31.63 26.62
N ILE A 269 -13.70 -31.34 27.90
CA ILE A 269 -14.60 -32.11 28.78
C ILE A 269 -16.05 -31.92 28.34
N GLU A 270 -16.79 -33.03 28.24
CA GLU A 270 -18.19 -33.03 27.86
C GLU A 270 -19.06 -32.34 28.93
N GLY A 271 -19.96 -31.45 28.49
CA GLY A 271 -20.93 -30.78 29.37
C GLY A 271 -20.51 -29.44 29.94
N LEU A 272 -19.31 -28.94 29.62
CA LEU A 272 -18.89 -27.59 30.04
C LEU A 272 -19.68 -26.49 29.31
N PRO A 273 -20.11 -25.43 30.02
CA PRO A 273 -20.67 -24.25 29.37
C PRO A 273 -19.61 -23.58 28.49
N ALA A 274 -20.05 -23.04 27.35
CA ALA A 274 -19.14 -22.55 26.32
C ALA A 274 -18.21 -21.40 26.78
N GLN A 275 -18.65 -20.58 27.73
CA GLN A 275 -17.81 -19.54 28.34
C GLN A 275 -16.68 -20.14 29.18
N GLU A 276 -17.00 -21.08 30.08
CA GLU A 276 -16.00 -21.74 30.92
C GLU A 276 -15.00 -22.56 30.09
N ALA A 277 -15.47 -23.21 29.02
CA ALA A 277 -14.59 -23.89 28.07
C ALA A 277 -13.63 -22.92 27.35
N SER A 278 -14.06 -21.69 27.07
CA SER A 278 -13.23 -20.65 26.46
C SER A 278 -12.18 -20.08 27.43
N ASP A 279 -12.54 -19.91 28.71
CA ASP A 279 -11.60 -19.49 29.75
C ASP A 279 -10.53 -20.56 30.00
N ARG A 280 -10.96 -21.83 30.11
CA ARG A 280 -10.04 -22.98 30.20
C ARG A 280 -9.12 -23.04 28.98
N LEU A 281 -9.67 -22.87 27.77
CA LEU A 281 -8.87 -22.84 26.54
C LEU A 281 -7.78 -21.77 26.61
N THR A 282 -8.10 -20.55 27.04
CA THR A 282 -7.15 -19.44 27.13
C THR A 282 -6.01 -19.76 28.11
N ASN A 283 -6.33 -20.35 29.26
CA ASN A 283 -5.33 -20.77 30.25
C ASN A 283 -4.41 -21.87 29.70
N PHE A 284 -4.97 -22.89 29.06
CA PHE A 284 -4.20 -23.98 28.44
C PHE A 284 -3.37 -23.51 27.24
N GLU A 285 -3.84 -22.53 26.45
CA GLU A 285 -3.06 -21.91 25.37
C GLU A 285 -1.83 -21.19 25.90
N SER A 286 -1.96 -20.43 27.00
CA SER A 286 -0.81 -19.74 27.61
C SER A 286 0.24 -20.76 28.07
N ARG A 287 -0.17 -21.78 28.82
CA ARG A 287 0.74 -22.84 29.30
C ARG A 287 1.36 -23.62 28.15
N PHE A 288 0.58 -23.93 27.11
CA PHE A 288 1.07 -24.60 25.91
C PHE A 288 2.10 -23.75 25.17
N SER A 289 1.90 -22.43 25.05
CA SER A 289 2.84 -21.51 24.40
C SER A 289 4.20 -21.53 25.09
N ASP A 290 4.21 -21.52 26.43
CA ASP A 290 5.46 -21.59 27.21
C ASP A 290 6.15 -22.94 27.08
N LEU A 291 5.40 -24.04 27.13
CA LEU A 291 5.92 -25.39 26.86
C LEU A 291 6.45 -25.53 25.42
N TRP A 292 5.78 -24.92 24.44
CA TRP A 292 6.18 -24.97 23.04
C TRP A 292 7.48 -24.21 22.80
N LYS A 293 7.66 -23.03 23.40
CA LYS A 293 8.93 -22.30 23.36
C LYS A 293 10.06 -23.13 23.98
N ARG A 294 9.82 -23.76 25.12
CA ARG A 294 10.79 -24.67 25.76
C ARG A 294 11.11 -25.84 24.82
N TYR A 295 10.13 -26.45 24.17
CA TYR A 295 10.34 -27.50 23.16
C TYR A 295 11.26 -27.02 22.03
N GLU A 296 11.06 -25.81 21.48
CA GLU A 296 11.93 -25.25 20.45
C GLU A 296 13.36 -25.04 20.94
N THR A 297 13.55 -24.58 22.18
CA THR A 297 14.88 -24.46 22.81
C THR A 297 15.54 -25.83 22.99
N PHE A 298 14.81 -26.84 23.47
CA PHE A 298 15.34 -28.20 23.62
C PHE A 298 15.66 -28.84 22.27
N ALA A 299 14.81 -28.71 21.26
CA ALA A 299 15.07 -29.23 19.92
C ALA A 299 16.29 -28.57 19.26
N ALA A 300 16.48 -27.26 19.46
CA ALA A 300 17.70 -26.56 19.05
C ALA A 300 18.93 -27.03 19.84
N GLY A 301 18.78 -27.36 21.13
CA GLY A 301 19.83 -27.94 21.95
C GLY A 301 20.22 -29.36 21.52
N GLU A 302 19.26 -30.21 21.18
CA GLU A 302 19.52 -31.56 20.64
C GLU A 302 20.34 -31.47 19.36
N GLU A 303 19.96 -30.57 18.44
CA GLU A 303 20.70 -30.32 17.22
C GLU A 303 22.13 -29.79 17.49
N LEU A 304 22.29 -28.91 18.48
CA LEU A 304 23.58 -28.37 18.90
C LEU A 304 24.55 -29.45 19.41
N PHE A 305 24.03 -30.45 20.12
CA PHE A 305 24.81 -31.58 20.63
C PHE A 305 24.88 -32.76 19.66
N GLY A 306 24.25 -32.67 18.47
CA GLY A 306 24.19 -33.75 17.49
C GLY A 306 23.37 -34.96 17.95
N LEU A 307 22.39 -34.73 18.83
CA LEU A 307 21.45 -35.75 19.30
C LEU A 307 20.25 -35.84 18.34
N ASP A 308 19.64 -37.02 18.27
CA ASP A 308 18.39 -37.20 17.52
C ASP A 308 17.26 -36.37 18.13
N LYS A 309 16.52 -35.66 17.28
CA LYS A 309 15.38 -34.83 17.71
C LYS A 309 14.29 -35.70 18.32
N THR A 310 13.91 -35.41 19.56
CA THR A 310 12.85 -36.16 20.24
C THR A 310 11.48 -35.66 19.77
N GLU A 311 10.69 -36.54 19.15
CA GLU A 311 9.34 -36.20 18.70
C GLU A 311 8.29 -36.42 19.80
N TYR A 312 7.60 -35.35 20.21
CA TYR A 312 6.49 -35.41 21.17
C TYR A 312 5.13 -35.44 20.45
N ILE A 313 4.68 -36.63 20.09
CA ILE A 313 3.43 -36.85 19.32
C ILE A 313 2.19 -36.25 20.02
N HIS A 314 2.09 -36.43 21.34
CA HIS A 314 0.96 -35.90 22.12
C HIS A 314 0.94 -34.36 22.11
N LEU A 315 2.10 -33.71 22.26
CA LEU A 315 2.22 -32.25 22.22
C LEU A 315 1.80 -31.68 20.85
N GLN A 316 2.18 -32.35 19.76
CA GLN A 316 1.77 -31.98 18.40
C GLN A 316 0.26 -32.16 18.18
N THR A 317 -0.33 -33.18 18.80
CA THR A 317 -1.76 -33.44 18.73
C THR A 317 -2.54 -32.37 19.49
N ILE A 318 -2.11 -32.02 20.71
CA ILE A 318 -2.71 -30.93 21.49
C ILE A 318 -2.58 -29.60 20.75
N LYS A 319 -1.45 -29.32 20.08
CA LYS A 319 -1.30 -28.12 19.23
C LYS A 319 -2.40 -28.01 18.17
N LYS A 320 -2.71 -29.12 17.50
CA LYS A 320 -3.78 -29.15 16.48
C LYS A 320 -5.15 -28.95 17.13
N GLN A 321 -5.41 -29.62 18.25
CA GLN A 321 -6.66 -29.51 18.99
C GLN A 321 -6.90 -28.08 19.50
N LEU A 322 -5.94 -27.47 20.19
CA LEU A 322 -6.02 -26.08 20.67
C LEU A 322 -6.31 -25.11 19.52
N ASN A 323 -5.61 -25.24 18.38
CA ASN A 323 -5.88 -24.41 17.21
C ASN A 323 -7.32 -24.56 16.66
N TYR A 324 -7.87 -25.77 16.70
CA TYR A 324 -9.26 -26.01 16.30
C TYR A 324 -10.25 -25.42 17.31
N LEU A 325 -10.00 -25.60 18.60
CA LEU A 325 -10.83 -25.06 19.67
C LEU A 325 -10.82 -23.53 19.68
N LYS A 326 -9.67 -22.90 19.46
CA LYS A 326 -9.52 -21.44 19.31
C LYS A 326 -10.44 -20.88 18.23
N ARG A 327 -10.51 -21.56 17.08
CA ARG A 327 -11.39 -21.15 15.98
C ARG A 327 -12.86 -21.32 16.34
N LEU A 328 -13.24 -22.39 17.04
CA LEU A 328 -14.63 -22.65 17.43
C LEU A 328 -15.09 -21.69 18.53
N TYR A 329 -14.38 -21.62 19.65
CA TYR A 329 -14.75 -20.79 20.79
C TYR A 329 -14.51 -19.30 20.56
N GLY A 330 -13.54 -18.93 19.72
CA GLY A 330 -13.41 -17.56 19.21
C GLY A 330 -14.66 -17.13 18.45
N LEU A 331 -15.11 -17.95 17.49
CA LEU A 331 -16.34 -17.69 16.76
C LEU A 331 -17.58 -17.69 17.65
N TYR A 332 -17.65 -18.58 18.65
CA TYR A 332 -18.73 -18.60 19.64
C TYR A 332 -18.79 -17.29 20.41
N ASN A 333 -17.65 -16.83 20.94
CA ASN A 333 -17.56 -15.58 21.69
C ASN A 333 -17.91 -14.37 20.84
N ASP A 334 -17.45 -14.33 19.58
CA ASP A 334 -17.79 -13.25 18.64
C ASP A 334 -19.30 -13.18 18.41
N VAL A 335 -19.94 -14.33 18.15
CA VAL A 335 -21.39 -14.40 17.94
C VAL A 335 -22.16 -13.96 19.19
N ILE A 336 -21.77 -14.43 20.38
CA ILE A 336 -22.46 -14.05 21.62
C ILE A 336 -22.32 -12.55 21.89
N LYS A 337 -21.12 -11.98 21.77
CA LYS A 337 -20.90 -10.54 21.96
C LYS A 337 -21.69 -9.71 20.96
N THR A 338 -21.66 -10.08 19.69
CA THR A 338 -22.44 -9.37 18.66
C THR A 338 -23.94 -9.48 18.92
N MET A 339 -24.44 -10.66 19.32
CA MET A 339 -25.84 -10.84 19.70
C MET A 339 -26.22 -9.98 20.91
N GLU A 340 -25.39 -9.91 21.96
CA GLU A 340 -25.61 -9.05 23.12
C GLU A 340 -25.74 -7.57 22.74
N ILE A 341 -24.84 -7.08 21.88
CA ILE A 341 -24.90 -5.71 21.34
C ILE A 341 -26.23 -5.46 20.60
N TYR A 342 -26.67 -6.41 19.77
CA TYR A 342 -27.94 -6.29 19.07
C TYR A 342 -29.14 -6.31 20.02
N TYR A 343 -29.13 -7.16 21.05
CA TYR A 343 -30.20 -7.19 22.05
C TYR A 343 -30.31 -5.86 22.82
N GLU A 344 -29.21 -5.16 23.04
CA GLU A 344 -29.17 -3.85 23.71
C GLU A 344 -29.50 -2.67 22.78
N THR A 345 -29.44 -2.86 21.47
CA THR A 345 -29.72 -1.81 20.48
C THR A 345 -31.18 -1.33 20.59
N ASN A 346 -31.38 -0.01 20.49
CA ASN A 346 -32.70 0.61 20.49
C ASN A 346 -33.48 0.16 19.25
N TRP A 347 -34.75 -0.19 19.42
CA TRP A 347 -35.61 -0.67 18.33
C TRP A 347 -35.69 0.29 17.13
N LYS A 348 -35.63 1.61 17.38
CA LYS A 348 -35.69 2.62 16.30
C LYS A 348 -34.42 2.69 15.45
N ASP A 349 -33.28 2.32 16.03
CA ASP A 349 -31.96 2.39 15.39
C ASP A 349 -31.51 1.02 14.85
N PHE A 350 -32.40 0.02 14.87
CA PHE A 350 -32.08 -1.34 14.48
C PHE A 350 -32.11 -1.50 12.95
N HIS A 351 -30.96 -1.78 12.35
CA HIS A 351 -30.79 -1.97 10.91
C HIS A 351 -30.74 -3.47 10.54
N ILE A 352 -31.87 -4.01 10.07
CA ILE A 352 -32.00 -5.45 9.75
C ILE A 352 -31.03 -5.91 8.67
N GLU A 353 -30.79 -5.10 7.63
CA GLU A 353 -29.89 -5.49 6.53
C GLU A 353 -28.46 -5.76 7.03
N GLN A 354 -27.95 -4.90 7.93
CA GLN A 354 -26.63 -5.06 8.52
C GLN A 354 -26.54 -6.34 9.34
N VAL A 355 -27.53 -6.56 10.21
CA VAL A 355 -27.61 -7.74 11.08
C VAL A 355 -27.73 -9.04 10.25
N THR A 356 -28.50 -9.01 9.17
CA THR A 356 -28.68 -10.16 8.26
C THR A 356 -27.35 -10.53 7.60
N ASN A 357 -26.60 -9.55 7.11
CA ASN A 357 -25.30 -9.77 6.50
C ASN A 357 -24.31 -10.37 7.51
N GLU A 358 -24.24 -9.82 8.73
CA GLU A 358 -23.35 -10.33 9.78
C GLU A 358 -23.69 -11.78 10.20
N ILE A 359 -24.97 -12.14 10.30
CA ILE A 359 -25.39 -13.51 10.61
C ILE A 359 -25.03 -14.47 9.49
N GLN A 360 -25.23 -14.07 8.23
CA GLN A 360 -24.79 -14.86 7.08
C GLN A 360 -23.28 -15.06 7.08
N GLU A 361 -22.50 -14.03 7.44
CA GLU A 361 -21.06 -14.16 7.62
C GLU A 361 -20.69 -15.16 8.72
N PHE A 362 -21.36 -15.12 9.87
CA PHE A 362 -21.16 -16.10 10.94
C PHE A 362 -21.52 -17.53 10.52
N GLN A 363 -22.64 -17.72 9.81
CA GLN A 363 -23.01 -19.03 9.24
C GLN A 363 -21.97 -19.51 8.21
N ASN A 364 -21.42 -18.61 7.39
CA ASN A 364 -20.36 -18.94 6.42
C ASN A 364 -19.05 -19.33 7.13
N LYS A 365 -18.67 -18.61 8.19
CA LYS A 365 -17.52 -18.98 9.06
C LYS A 365 -17.74 -20.35 9.71
N MET A 366 -18.94 -20.62 10.22
CA MET A 366 -19.35 -21.93 10.76
C MET A 366 -19.27 -23.06 9.74
N LYS A 367 -19.66 -22.82 8.47
CA LYS A 367 -19.59 -23.83 7.40
C LYS A 367 -18.15 -24.20 7.04
N LYS A 368 -17.24 -23.23 7.08
CA LYS A 368 -15.79 -23.38 6.79
C LYS A 368 -15.02 -24.10 7.90
N LEU A 369 -15.61 -24.31 9.08
CA LEU A 369 -14.97 -25.09 10.13
C LEU A 369 -14.77 -26.56 9.70
N PRO A 370 -13.61 -27.17 10.01
CA PRO A 370 -13.31 -28.58 9.73
C PRO A 370 -14.41 -29.54 10.19
N LYS A 371 -14.60 -30.65 9.46
CA LYS A 371 -15.63 -31.66 9.78
C LYS A 371 -15.52 -32.19 11.22
N GLY A 372 -14.29 -32.34 11.74
CA GLY A 372 -14.05 -32.78 13.11
C GLY A 372 -14.60 -31.84 14.19
N LEU A 373 -14.81 -30.55 13.90
CA LEU A 373 -15.40 -29.58 14.82
C LEU A 373 -16.93 -29.57 14.82
N LYS A 374 -17.57 -30.17 13.80
CA LYS A 374 -19.03 -30.13 13.64
C LYS A 374 -19.77 -31.06 14.60
N ASN A 375 -19.10 -32.09 15.10
CA ASN A 375 -19.66 -33.04 16.05
C ASN A 375 -19.69 -32.48 17.48
N TRP A 376 -19.13 -31.30 17.71
CA TRP A 376 -18.99 -30.74 19.05
C TRP A 376 -20.31 -30.14 19.56
N PRO A 377 -20.64 -30.29 20.85
CA PRO A 377 -21.82 -29.69 21.45
C PRO A 377 -21.89 -28.17 21.24
N ALA A 378 -20.77 -27.46 21.45
CA ALA A 378 -20.68 -26.01 21.26
C ALA A 378 -20.99 -25.58 19.81
N TYR A 379 -20.56 -26.37 18.81
CA TYR A 379 -20.92 -26.11 17.41
C TYR A 379 -22.44 -26.24 17.18
N SER A 380 -23.03 -27.32 17.72
CA SER A 380 -24.47 -27.57 17.59
C SER A 380 -25.31 -26.51 18.30
N GLU A 381 -24.89 -26.07 19.49
CA GLU A 381 -25.55 -24.99 20.23
C GLU A 381 -25.46 -23.67 19.48
N LEU A 382 -24.26 -23.30 19.00
CA LEU A 382 -24.04 -22.07 18.25
C LEU A 382 -24.84 -22.06 16.95
N LYS A 383 -24.89 -23.20 16.26
CA LYS A 383 -25.70 -23.36 15.06
C LYS A 383 -27.18 -23.18 15.36
N LYS A 384 -27.70 -23.80 16.42
CA LYS A 384 -29.10 -23.62 16.85
C LYS A 384 -29.41 -22.15 17.15
N LYS A 385 -28.54 -21.46 17.90
CA LYS A 385 -28.72 -20.02 18.21
C LYS A 385 -28.76 -19.16 16.94
N LEU A 386 -27.83 -19.39 16.00
CA LEU A 386 -27.79 -18.67 14.73
C LEU A 386 -29.00 -18.97 13.84
N ASP A 387 -29.41 -20.25 13.75
CA ASP A 387 -30.56 -20.67 12.94
C ASP A 387 -31.86 -20.07 13.50
N THR A 388 -32.09 -20.14 14.82
CA THR A 388 -33.24 -19.51 15.48
C THR A 388 -33.27 -18.00 15.29
N PHE A 389 -32.13 -17.32 15.41
CA PHE A 389 -32.10 -15.87 15.18
C PHE A 389 -32.35 -15.52 13.71
N ASN A 390 -31.79 -16.30 12.77
CA ASN A 390 -32.01 -16.13 11.34
C ASN A 390 -33.48 -16.37 10.94
N GLU A 391 -34.18 -17.30 11.60
CA GLU A 391 -35.63 -17.50 11.43
C GLU A 391 -36.45 -16.31 11.96
N CYS A 392 -35.96 -15.59 12.98
CA CYS A 392 -36.62 -14.39 13.49
C CYS A 392 -36.42 -13.16 12.59
N LEU A 393 -35.36 -13.07 11.79
CA LEU A 393 -35.04 -11.88 10.98
C LEU A 393 -36.18 -11.41 10.07
N PRO A 394 -36.83 -12.29 9.26
CA PRO A 394 -37.95 -11.86 8.42
C PRO A 394 -39.13 -11.32 9.22
N LEU A 395 -39.35 -11.84 10.43
CA LEU A 395 -40.42 -11.38 11.32
C LEU A 395 -40.09 -10.00 11.91
N LEU A 396 -38.82 -9.77 12.26
CA LEU A 396 -38.35 -8.46 12.68
C LEU A 396 -38.51 -7.43 11.55
N GLU A 397 -38.28 -7.81 10.29
CA GLU A 397 -38.52 -6.94 9.12
C GLU A 397 -39.97 -6.50 8.99
N LEU A 398 -40.92 -7.42 9.18
CA LEU A 398 -42.33 -7.09 9.18
C LEU A 398 -42.71 -6.16 10.33
N LEU A 399 -42.09 -6.34 11.52
CA LEU A 399 -42.38 -5.55 12.72
C LEU A 399 -41.78 -4.14 12.70
N ILE A 400 -40.68 -3.92 11.97
CA ILE A 400 -40.02 -2.60 11.85
C ILE A 400 -40.72 -1.70 10.82
N ASN A 401 -41.53 -2.27 9.93
CA ASN A 401 -42.27 -1.50 8.93
C ASN A 401 -43.07 -0.36 9.61
N PRO A 402 -42.91 0.91 9.20
CA PRO A 402 -43.61 2.05 9.80
C PRO A 402 -45.15 2.00 9.66
N ALA A 403 -45.71 1.05 8.90
CA ALA A 403 -47.14 0.72 8.93
C ALA A 403 -47.58 0.03 10.25
N MET A 404 -46.65 -0.62 10.96
CA MET A 404 -46.86 -1.27 12.25
C MET A 404 -46.84 -0.23 13.37
N GLN A 405 -47.97 0.44 13.57
CA GLN A 405 -48.14 1.42 14.65
C GLN A 405 -48.23 0.74 16.04
N ALA A 406 -47.92 1.50 17.10
CA ALA A 406 -47.94 1.09 18.51
C ALA A 406 -49.18 0.28 18.94
N LYS A 407 -50.37 0.64 18.45
CA LYS A 407 -51.64 -0.04 18.75
C LYS A 407 -51.75 -1.46 18.19
N LYS A 408 -50.97 -1.81 17.16
CA LYS A 408 -50.96 -3.14 16.53
C LYS A 408 -49.92 -4.06 17.16
N LEU A 409 -48.78 -3.51 17.59
CA LEU A 409 -47.77 -4.24 18.37
C LEU A 409 -48.34 -4.71 19.72
N ALA A 410 -49.24 -3.93 20.32
CA ALA A 410 -49.96 -4.30 21.54
C ALA A 410 -50.88 -5.54 21.37
N LYS A 411 -51.31 -5.88 20.15
CA LYS A 411 -52.10 -7.10 19.89
C LYS A 411 -51.26 -8.38 19.94
N ILE A 412 -49.95 -8.27 19.82
CA ILE A 412 -48.98 -9.39 19.86
C ILE A 412 -48.34 -9.47 21.27
N GLU A 413 -48.95 -8.81 22.27
CA GLU A 413 -48.43 -8.71 23.64
C GLU A 413 -47.02 -8.10 23.75
N ILE A 414 -46.54 -7.42 22.70
CA ILE A 414 -45.27 -6.70 22.74
C ILE A 414 -45.54 -5.39 23.50
N PRO A 415 -44.93 -5.17 24.68
CA PRO A 415 -45.16 -3.96 25.46
C PRO A 415 -44.52 -2.77 24.75
N HIS A 416 -45.31 -2.05 23.95
CA HIS A 416 -44.90 -0.78 23.38
C HIS A 416 -45.13 0.33 24.41
N ASN A 417 -44.17 0.52 25.32
CA ASN A 417 -44.10 1.76 26.07
C ASN A 417 -43.41 2.80 25.19
N ASP A 418 -44.04 3.95 24.95
CA ASP A 418 -43.46 5.14 24.32
C ASP A 418 -42.26 5.74 25.09
N SER A 419 -41.78 5.05 26.13
CA SER A 419 -40.55 5.35 26.83
C SER A 419 -39.33 5.11 25.94
N THR A 420 -38.34 5.97 26.09
CA THR A 420 -37.03 6.00 25.40
C THR A 420 -36.15 4.75 25.55
N ILE A 421 -36.64 3.64 26.12
CA ILE A 421 -35.88 2.43 26.52
C ILE A 421 -36.51 1.15 25.94
N PHE A 422 -36.95 1.18 24.68
CA PHE A 422 -37.45 -0.02 23.98
C PHE A 422 -36.35 -0.64 23.12
N SER A 423 -35.70 -1.70 23.62
CA SER A 423 -34.61 -2.42 22.94
C SER A 423 -35.06 -3.75 22.33
N LEU A 424 -34.28 -4.27 21.37
CA LEU A 424 -34.55 -5.55 20.68
C LEU A 424 -34.77 -6.73 21.65
N LYS A 425 -34.09 -6.74 22.81
CA LYS A 425 -34.28 -7.75 23.86
C LYS A 425 -35.75 -7.91 24.26
N HIS A 426 -36.51 -6.82 24.33
CA HIS A 426 -37.92 -6.88 24.73
C HIS A 426 -38.79 -7.55 23.66
N VAL A 427 -38.45 -7.37 22.38
CA VAL A 427 -39.14 -7.99 21.25
C VAL A 427 -38.79 -9.48 21.14
N MET A 428 -37.51 -9.82 21.32
CA MET A 428 -37.02 -11.20 21.22
C MET A 428 -37.38 -12.08 22.43
N ASN A 429 -37.78 -11.49 23.56
CA ASN A 429 -38.33 -12.22 24.70
C ASN A 429 -39.71 -12.84 24.40
N VAL A 430 -40.45 -12.28 23.43
CA VAL A 430 -41.68 -12.88 22.92
C VAL A 430 -41.30 -13.98 21.93
N PRO A 431 -41.94 -15.17 21.97
CA PRO A 431 -41.64 -16.25 21.04
C PRO A 431 -42.18 -15.91 19.64
N LEU A 432 -41.49 -15.04 18.91
CA LEU A 432 -41.90 -14.52 17.58
C LEU A 432 -42.24 -15.64 16.60
N ILE A 433 -41.47 -16.75 16.65
CA ILE A 433 -41.67 -17.92 15.78
C ILE A 433 -43.06 -18.55 16.00
N LYS A 434 -43.62 -18.51 17.21
CA LYS A 434 -44.96 -19.04 17.50
C LYS A 434 -46.07 -18.16 16.94
N TYR A 435 -45.87 -16.84 16.94
CA TYR A 435 -46.83 -15.85 16.46
C TYR A 435 -46.59 -15.46 14.99
N ARG A 436 -45.89 -16.31 14.22
CA ARG A 436 -45.50 -16.01 12.85
C ARG A 436 -46.68 -15.63 11.96
N GLU A 437 -47.71 -16.47 11.94
CA GLU A 437 -48.91 -16.26 11.11
C GLU A 437 -49.62 -14.96 11.50
N ASP A 438 -49.75 -14.70 12.81
CA ASP A 438 -50.38 -13.48 13.33
C ASP A 438 -49.58 -12.21 12.94
N ILE A 439 -48.25 -12.26 13.02
CA ILE A 439 -47.37 -11.14 12.62
C ILE A 439 -47.50 -10.86 11.12
N GLU A 440 -47.51 -11.90 10.28
CA GLU A 440 -47.67 -11.78 8.84
C GLU A 440 -49.04 -11.18 8.48
N ASP A 441 -50.14 -11.67 9.08
CA ASP A 441 -51.49 -11.16 8.84
C ASP A 441 -51.69 -9.71 9.32
N ILE A 442 -51.15 -9.36 10.49
CA ILE A 442 -51.20 -8.00 11.01
C ILE A 442 -50.38 -7.06 10.12
N SER A 443 -49.23 -7.50 9.63
CA SER A 443 -48.39 -6.71 8.72
C SER A 443 -49.10 -6.44 7.39
N ILE A 444 -49.73 -7.45 6.78
CA ILE A 444 -50.53 -7.28 5.56
C ILE A 444 -51.67 -6.29 5.79
N THR A 445 -52.40 -6.46 6.89
CA THR A 445 -53.50 -5.56 7.27
C THR A 445 -52.99 -4.13 7.45
N ALA A 446 -51.84 -3.97 8.11
CA ALA A 446 -51.24 -2.66 8.34
C ALA A 446 -50.77 -1.97 7.07
N GLN A 447 -50.15 -2.69 6.15
CA GLN A 447 -49.74 -2.15 4.87
C GLN A 447 -50.97 -1.68 4.07
N LYS A 448 -52.03 -2.49 4.02
CA LYS A 448 -53.26 -2.14 3.30
C LYS A 448 -53.99 -0.93 3.92
N GLU A 449 -53.99 -0.81 5.24
CA GLU A 449 -54.54 0.38 5.92
C GLU A 449 -53.73 1.64 5.62
N ARG A 450 -52.39 1.56 5.61
CA ARG A 450 -51.52 2.68 5.25
C ARG A 450 -51.73 3.13 3.81
N ASP A 451 -51.92 2.19 2.88
CA ASP A 451 -52.25 2.48 1.48
C ASP A 451 -53.58 3.24 1.36
N ILE A 452 -54.59 2.88 2.18
CA ILE A 452 -55.89 3.58 2.23
C ILE A 452 -55.70 5.00 2.78
N GLU A 453 -54.97 5.15 3.88
CA GLU A 453 -54.68 6.45 4.50
C GLU A 453 -53.95 7.39 3.53
N SER A 454 -52.92 6.90 2.85
CA SER A 454 -52.18 7.70 1.86
C SER A 454 -53.06 8.16 0.69
N LYS A 455 -53.98 7.31 0.22
CA LYS A 455 -54.93 7.67 -0.84
C LYS A 455 -55.95 8.70 -0.35
N LEU A 456 -56.43 8.58 0.89
CA LEU A 456 -57.33 9.57 1.49
C LEU A 456 -56.67 10.93 1.68
N LEU A 457 -55.43 10.95 2.17
CA LEU A 457 -54.65 12.19 2.29
C LEU A 457 -54.37 12.84 0.93
N SER A 458 -54.14 12.03 -0.11
CA SER A 458 -53.98 12.53 -1.48
C SER A 458 -55.26 13.22 -1.98
N ILE A 459 -56.41 12.60 -1.77
CA ILE A 459 -57.72 13.18 -2.14
C ILE A 459 -57.95 14.47 -1.34
N GLU A 460 -57.70 14.45 -0.03
CA GLU A 460 -57.84 15.64 0.80
C GLU A 460 -56.93 16.78 0.34
N SER A 461 -55.68 16.48 0.01
CA SER A 461 -54.73 17.46 -0.52
C SER A 461 -55.16 18.02 -1.87
N GLU A 462 -55.70 17.18 -2.75
CA GLU A 462 -56.23 17.61 -4.04
C GLU A 462 -57.38 18.61 -3.86
N TRP A 463 -58.39 18.26 -3.05
CA TRP A 463 -59.55 19.11 -2.84
C TRP A 463 -59.24 20.39 -2.06
N ARG A 464 -58.19 20.39 -1.22
CA ARG A 464 -57.69 21.61 -0.56
C ARG A 464 -57.13 22.64 -1.56
N GLN A 465 -56.68 22.21 -2.74
CA GLN A 465 -56.06 23.07 -3.76
C GLN A 465 -57.01 23.47 -4.89
N ARG A 466 -58.22 22.89 -4.95
CA ARG A 466 -59.20 23.19 -6.00
C ARG A 466 -59.88 24.55 -5.72
N GLU A 467 -59.92 25.41 -6.72
CA GLU A 467 -60.53 26.74 -6.65
C GLU A 467 -61.58 26.91 -7.76
N PHE A 468 -62.69 27.59 -7.44
CA PHE A 468 -63.68 27.97 -8.44
C PHE A 468 -63.24 29.22 -9.20
N LYS A 469 -63.31 29.15 -10.54
CA LYS A 469 -63.04 30.31 -11.40
C LYS A 469 -64.34 30.90 -11.90
N PHE A 470 -64.44 32.22 -11.75
CA PHE A 470 -65.60 32.99 -12.19
C PHE A 470 -65.30 33.76 -13.49
N ALA A 471 -66.33 34.06 -14.25
CA ALA A 471 -66.34 34.88 -15.45
C ALA A 471 -67.25 36.09 -15.24
N SER A 472 -66.90 37.19 -15.91
CA SER A 472 -67.65 38.43 -15.83
C SER A 472 -68.98 38.33 -16.58
N LEU A 473 -70.08 38.73 -15.92
CA LEU A 473 -71.37 38.93 -16.57
C LEU A 473 -71.46 40.37 -17.09
N LYS A 474 -71.14 40.58 -18.37
CA LYS A 474 -71.18 41.90 -19.03
C LYS A 474 -70.38 42.93 -18.18
N ASN A 475 -71.03 43.99 -17.69
CA ASN A 475 -70.42 45.05 -16.87
C ASN A 475 -70.67 44.89 -15.34
N ARG A 476 -71.20 43.75 -14.88
CA ARG A 476 -71.59 43.55 -13.46
C ARG A 476 -70.56 42.79 -12.63
N GLY A 477 -69.38 42.52 -13.18
CA GLY A 477 -68.30 41.79 -12.50
C GLY A 477 -68.43 40.26 -12.60
N GLU A 478 -67.56 39.56 -11.88
CA GLU A 478 -67.41 38.09 -11.89
C GLU A 478 -68.55 37.40 -11.13
N LEU A 479 -69.63 37.10 -11.85
CA LEU A 479 -70.84 36.51 -11.28
C LEU A 479 -71.21 35.15 -11.90
N LEU A 480 -70.48 34.71 -12.93
CA LEU A 480 -70.75 33.44 -13.62
C LEU A 480 -69.69 32.42 -13.28
N LEU A 481 -70.06 31.19 -12.96
CA LEU A 481 -69.12 30.08 -12.99
C LEU A 481 -68.65 29.85 -14.43
N ARG A 482 -67.34 29.70 -14.64
CA ARG A 482 -66.83 29.38 -15.98
C ARG A 482 -67.15 27.93 -16.34
N GLY A 483 -67.81 27.73 -17.46
CA GLY A 483 -68.33 26.40 -17.84
C GLY A 483 -67.24 25.35 -18.06
N GLN A 484 -66.10 25.73 -18.68
CA GLN A 484 -65.02 24.78 -18.97
C GLN A 484 -64.33 24.32 -17.68
N GLU A 485 -63.89 25.27 -16.83
CA GLU A 485 -63.21 24.96 -15.58
C GLU A 485 -64.14 24.29 -14.55
N THR A 486 -65.45 24.60 -14.56
CA THR A 486 -66.43 23.90 -13.72
C THR A 486 -66.67 22.47 -14.21
N SER A 487 -66.62 22.22 -15.52
CA SER A 487 -66.69 20.86 -16.08
C SER A 487 -65.48 20.01 -15.71
N GLU A 488 -64.29 20.62 -15.63
CA GLU A 488 -63.08 19.94 -15.14
C GLU A 488 -63.20 19.58 -13.65
N ILE A 489 -63.80 20.46 -12.84
CA ILE A 489 -64.08 20.17 -11.42
C ILE A 489 -65.08 19.01 -11.30
N LEU A 490 -66.15 18.98 -12.10
CA LEU A 490 -67.10 17.87 -12.12
C LEU A 490 -66.42 16.54 -12.51
N SER A 491 -65.54 16.55 -13.52
CA SER A 491 -64.74 15.37 -13.88
C SER A 491 -63.85 14.91 -12.73
N ALA A 492 -63.21 15.83 -12.02
CA ALA A 492 -62.37 15.51 -10.86
C ALA A 492 -63.20 14.95 -9.68
N ILE A 493 -64.45 15.39 -9.51
CA ILE A 493 -65.39 14.80 -8.55
C ILE A 493 -65.66 13.34 -8.93
N ASP A 494 -65.92 13.04 -10.19
CA ASP A 494 -66.19 11.68 -10.66
C ASP A 494 -64.97 10.76 -10.47
N ASP A 495 -63.77 11.24 -10.80
CA ASP A 495 -62.52 10.52 -10.59
C ASP A 495 -62.26 10.24 -9.10
N SER A 496 -62.44 11.25 -8.24
CA SER A 496 -62.32 11.10 -6.78
C SER A 496 -63.36 10.12 -6.22
N ASN A 497 -64.60 10.17 -6.71
CA ASN A 497 -65.65 9.25 -6.31
C ASN A 497 -65.36 7.81 -6.74
N LEU A 498 -64.75 7.59 -7.91
CA LEU A 498 -64.31 6.26 -8.35
C LEU A 498 -63.25 5.69 -7.40
N ILE A 499 -62.27 6.50 -7.01
CA ILE A 499 -61.24 6.10 -6.03
C ILE A 499 -61.87 5.80 -4.66
N LEU A 500 -62.75 6.68 -4.17
CA LEU A 500 -63.44 6.49 -2.88
C LEU A 500 -64.36 5.27 -2.90
N ALA A 501 -65.03 4.96 -4.01
CA ALA A 501 -65.84 3.76 -4.17
C ALA A 501 -64.98 2.47 -4.15
N ALA A 502 -63.79 2.51 -4.78
CA ALA A 502 -62.83 1.43 -4.70
C ALA A 502 -62.30 1.24 -3.26
N LEU A 503 -62.03 2.33 -2.53
CA LEU A 503 -61.64 2.30 -1.11
C LEU A 503 -62.79 1.80 -0.21
N ALA A 504 -64.03 2.16 -0.51
CA ALA A 504 -65.23 1.70 0.21
C ALA A 504 -65.50 0.20 0.03
N SER A 505 -65.10 -0.37 -1.10
CA SER A 505 -65.20 -1.80 -1.39
C SER A 505 -64.04 -2.63 -0.83
N ASN A 506 -62.98 -1.97 -0.36
CA ASN A 506 -61.81 -2.63 0.22
C ASN A 506 -62.12 -3.15 1.64
N ARG A 507 -61.90 -4.45 1.88
CA ARG A 507 -62.14 -5.10 3.18
C ARG A 507 -61.37 -4.50 4.36
N TYR A 508 -60.26 -3.82 4.10
CA TYR A 508 -59.38 -3.22 5.13
C TYR A 508 -59.79 -1.80 5.52
N ASN A 509 -60.93 -1.27 5.03
CA ASN A 509 -61.34 0.11 5.29
C ASN A 509 -62.07 0.34 6.61
N THR A 510 -62.19 -0.67 7.48
CA THR A 510 -63.06 -0.64 8.67
C THR A 510 -62.87 0.60 9.53
N PHE A 511 -61.62 1.03 9.74
CA PHE A 511 -61.28 2.24 10.49
C PHE A 511 -61.65 3.55 9.77
N PHE A 512 -61.52 3.59 8.43
CA PHE A 512 -61.72 4.78 7.59
C PHE A 512 -63.14 4.88 7.01
N LYS A 513 -64.01 3.89 7.28
CA LYS A 513 -65.32 3.76 6.65
C LYS A 513 -66.20 5.00 6.80
N THR A 514 -66.24 5.59 7.99
CA THR A 514 -67.02 6.82 8.27
C THR A 514 -66.50 8.02 7.50
N GLN A 515 -65.17 8.17 7.42
CA GLN A 515 -64.52 9.24 6.68
C GLN A 515 -64.75 9.11 5.17
N ILE A 516 -64.59 7.89 4.61
CA ILE A 516 -64.84 7.61 3.18
C ILE A 516 -66.29 7.91 2.83
N GLN A 517 -67.25 7.44 3.63
CA GLN A 517 -68.68 7.69 3.40
C GLN A 517 -69.03 9.18 3.42
N LYS A 518 -68.42 9.94 4.33
CA LYS A 518 -68.59 11.38 4.39
C LYS A 518 -68.08 12.07 3.11
N TYR A 519 -66.86 11.75 2.66
CA TYR A 519 -66.34 12.33 1.42
C TYR A 519 -67.20 11.99 0.19
N ILE A 520 -67.68 10.76 0.07
CA ILE A 520 -68.59 10.36 -1.01
C ILE A 520 -69.87 11.20 -0.99
N ALA A 521 -70.48 11.39 0.19
CA ALA A 521 -71.68 12.19 0.32
C ALA A 521 -71.43 13.68 0.00
N ASP A 522 -70.37 14.26 0.56
CA ASP A 522 -70.03 15.67 0.38
C ASP A 522 -69.70 16.00 -1.09
N LEU A 523 -68.96 15.12 -1.79
CA LEU A 523 -68.65 15.27 -3.21
C LEU A 523 -69.88 15.06 -4.10
N ALA A 524 -70.74 14.08 -3.80
CA ALA A 524 -71.98 13.86 -4.54
C ALA A 524 -72.93 15.06 -4.44
N ILE A 525 -73.11 15.61 -3.23
CA ILE A 525 -73.92 16.81 -2.99
C ILE A 525 -73.32 18.00 -3.74
N SER A 526 -71.99 18.16 -3.70
CA SER A 526 -71.30 19.25 -4.40
C SER A 526 -71.49 19.16 -5.92
N ALA A 527 -71.38 17.97 -6.52
CA ALA A 527 -71.64 17.76 -7.95
C ALA A 527 -73.09 18.09 -8.34
N GLU A 528 -74.06 17.68 -7.52
CA GLU A 528 -75.48 18.00 -7.76
C GLU A 528 -75.73 19.51 -7.71
N ILE A 529 -75.18 20.20 -6.71
CA ILE A 529 -75.30 21.66 -6.56
C ILE A 529 -74.66 22.38 -7.74
N LEU A 530 -73.44 21.99 -8.14
CA LEU A 530 -72.74 22.60 -9.28
C LEU A 530 -73.49 22.39 -10.59
N THR A 531 -74.05 21.19 -10.81
CA THR A 531 -74.85 20.89 -12.00
C THR A 531 -76.12 21.74 -12.05
N LYS A 532 -76.85 21.84 -10.94
CA LYS A 532 -78.04 22.69 -10.83
C LYS A 532 -77.70 24.17 -10.99
N TRP A 533 -76.60 24.63 -10.40
CA TRP A 533 -76.12 26.00 -10.56
C TRP A 533 -75.84 26.29 -12.03
N MET A 534 -75.09 25.44 -12.74
CA MET A 534 -74.81 25.60 -14.16
C MET A 534 -76.09 25.61 -15.02
N GLN A 535 -77.07 24.74 -14.73
CA GLN A 535 -78.36 24.73 -15.43
C GLN A 535 -79.14 26.03 -15.24
N VAL A 536 -79.29 26.47 -13.98
CA VAL A 536 -79.96 27.73 -13.64
C VAL A 536 -79.21 28.89 -14.28
N GLN A 537 -77.89 28.96 -14.15
CA GLN A 537 -77.05 30.00 -14.75
C GLN A 537 -77.27 30.09 -16.27
N ASN A 538 -77.29 28.96 -16.98
CA ASN A 538 -77.54 28.93 -18.43
C ASN A 538 -78.96 29.41 -18.80
N LEU A 539 -79.99 28.99 -18.04
CA LEU A 539 -81.38 29.45 -18.22
C LEU A 539 -81.51 30.97 -17.98
N TRP A 540 -80.84 31.49 -16.97
CA TRP A 540 -80.84 32.92 -16.65
C TRP A 540 -80.08 33.76 -17.68
N ILE A 541 -78.95 33.26 -18.21
CA ILE A 541 -78.26 33.90 -19.34
C ILE A 541 -79.20 33.97 -20.55
N TYR A 542 -79.86 32.85 -20.90
CA TYR A 542 -80.79 32.78 -22.03
C TYR A 542 -82.00 33.73 -21.89
N LEU A 543 -82.65 33.74 -20.71
CA LEU A 543 -83.76 34.65 -20.42
C LEU A 543 -83.32 36.12 -20.34
N GLY A 544 -82.10 36.38 -19.87
CA GLY A 544 -81.51 37.71 -19.79
C GLY A 544 -81.18 38.32 -21.16
N ASP A 545 -80.94 37.48 -22.18
CA ASP A 545 -80.76 37.93 -23.55
C ASP A 545 -82.10 38.11 -24.30
N TYR A 546 -83.18 37.44 -23.88
CA TYR A 546 -84.55 37.67 -24.38
C TYR A 546 -85.21 38.96 -23.87
N LYS A 547 -84.68 39.57 -22.79
CA LYS A 547 -85.19 40.82 -22.21
C LYS A 547 -84.48 42.09 -22.76
N LYS A 548 -83.93 42.01 -23.97
CA LYS A 548 -83.43 43.15 -24.73
C LYS A 548 -84.38 43.58 -25.83
#